data_AF-A0A659PTF6-F1
#
_entry.id   AF-A0A659PTF6-F1
#
_cell.length_a   1.000
_cell.length_b   1.000
_cell.length_c   1.000
_cell.angle_alpha   90.00
_cell.angle_beta   90.00
_cell.angle_gamma   90.00
#
_symmetry.space_group_name_H-M   'P 1'
#
loop_
_entity.id
_entity.type
_entity.pdbx_description
1 polymer ?
#
loop_
_entity_poly.entity_id
_entity_poly.type
_entity_poly.pdbx_seq_one_letter_code
_entity_poly.pdbx_strand_id
1 'polypeptide(L)'
;MEQDDRLLNAMFEMCNHKNPLNDGHREWHIADISGLLREERYDELDERYNQALTESFTSREAEKRYFFAWNQMDNPFYDMDTLVEAGPQGLALIKNWQRARPRSTHAWLAEAQYWNHRAWLYRSYGWARETTRAMWICAAACNERMVIAALNAIDCEPRQWMAAALTSTNSKVFGQPDWLVEFLVGADVAGQPLMEDLAEYHRHSPQELSRIHIAE
;
A
#
# COMPACT_ATOMS: atom_id res chain seq x y z
N MET A 1 -20.10 -20.08 -0.49
CA MET A 1 -20.30 -20.42 0.94
C MET A 1 -19.07 -21.07 1.56
N GLU A 2 -18.73 -22.34 1.27
CA GLU A 2 -17.58 -23.00 1.95
C GLU A 2 -16.20 -22.37 1.62
N GLN A 3 -16.09 -21.76 0.43
CA GLN A 3 -14.88 -21.07 -0.02
C GLN A 3 -14.76 -19.66 0.59
N ASP A 4 -15.88 -18.98 0.83
CA ASP A 4 -15.93 -17.67 1.50
C ASP A 4 -15.54 -17.79 2.97
N ASP A 5 -16.02 -18.83 3.65
CA ASP A 5 -15.70 -19.08 5.06
C ASP A 5 -14.22 -19.42 5.25
N ARG A 6 -13.61 -20.16 4.31
CA ARG A 6 -12.17 -20.40 4.30
C ARG A 6 -11.37 -19.12 4.11
N LEU A 7 -11.79 -18.25 3.20
CA LEU A 7 -11.10 -17.01 2.91
C LEU A 7 -11.24 -16.01 4.06
N LEU A 8 -12.44 -15.91 4.64
CA LEU A 8 -12.72 -15.12 5.85
C LEU A 8 -11.89 -15.60 7.04
N ASN A 9 -11.82 -16.91 7.28
CA ASN A 9 -11.00 -17.48 8.36
C ASN A 9 -9.50 -17.26 8.12
N ALA A 10 -9.00 -17.49 6.91
CA ALA A 10 -7.59 -17.25 6.59
C ALA A 10 -7.20 -15.77 6.77
N MET A 11 -8.07 -14.84 6.34
CA MET A 11 -7.89 -13.41 6.59
C MET A 11 -7.92 -13.09 8.09
N PHE A 12 -8.82 -13.72 8.84
CA PHE A 12 -8.95 -13.50 10.28
C PHE A 12 -7.73 -14.02 11.05
N GLU A 13 -7.20 -15.19 10.67
CA GLU A 13 -5.96 -15.74 11.23
C GLU A 13 -4.76 -14.88 10.86
N MET A 14 -4.64 -14.42 9.60
CA MET A 14 -3.56 -13.52 9.17
C MET A 14 -3.54 -12.20 9.96
N CYS A 15 -4.70 -11.61 10.25
CA CYS A 15 -4.79 -10.38 11.05
C CYS A 15 -4.52 -10.60 12.55
N ASN A 16 -4.74 -11.80 13.08
CA ASN A 16 -4.63 -12.09 14.52
C ASN A 16 -3.34 -12.83 14.91
N HIS A 17 -2.65 -13.46 13.97
CA HIS A 17 -1.30 -13.98 14.20
C HIS A 17 -0.33 -12.82 14.27
N LYS A 18 -0.04 -12.35 15.49
CA LYS A 18 1.17 -11.58 15.75
C LYS A 18 2.34 -12.51 15.48
N ASN A 19 3.10 -12.25 14.42
CA ASN A 19 4.37 -12.94 14.25
C ASN A 19 5.26 -12.60 15.46
N PRO A 20 6.11 -13.54 15.91
CA PRO A 20 7.07 -13.24 16.96
C PRO A 20 7.84 -11.97 16.58
N LEU A 21 7.94 -11.03 17.53
CA LEU A 21 8.63 -9.76 17.35
C LEU A 21 10.03 -10.04 16.81
N ASN A 22 10.32 -9.44 15.65
CA ASN A 22 11.62 -9.50 15.01
C ASN A 22 12.67 -9.02 16.03
N ASP A 23 13.69 -9.82 16.29
CA ASP A 23 14.68 -9.67 17.37
C ASP A 23 15.72 -8.55 17.13
N GLY A 24 15.36 -7.58 16.29
CA GLY A 24 16.22 -6.47 15.89
C GLY A 24 17.23 -6.84 14.80
N HIS A 25 17.23 -8.07 14.29
CA HIS A 25 18.04 -8.45 13.14
C HIS A 25 17.26 -8.28 11.82
N ARG A 26 17.92 -7.68 10.82
CA ARG A 26 17.36 -7.40 9.49
C ARG A 26 17.35 -8.67 8.63
N GLU A 27 16.64 -9.72 9.07
CA GLU A 27 16.65 -11.04 8.42
C GLU A 27 15.81 -11.08 7.12
N TRP A 28 14.79 -10.22 7.00
CA TRP A 28 13.76 -10.37 5.98
C TRP A 28 13.69 -9.15 5.05
N HIS A 29 14.65 -9.04 4.13
CA HIS A 29 14.68 -8.04 3.05
C HIS A 29 14.94 -8.68 1.68
N ILE A 30 14.51 -8.06 0.59
CA ILE A 30 14.76 -8.50 -0.80
C ILE A 30 15.87 -7.64 -1.42
N ALA A 31 15.78 -6.32 -1.27
CA ALA A 31 16.70 -5.38 -1.87
C ALA A 31 16.75 -4.05 -1.11
N ASP A 32 17.85 -3.32 -1.25
CA ASP A 32 17.86 -1.88 -0.96
C ASP A 32 17.12 -1.14 -2.08
N ILE A 33 15.78 -1.10 -1.99
CA ILE A 33 14.94 -0.42 -2.99
C ILE A 33 15.42 1.03 -3.13
N SER A 34 15.62 1.73 -2.02
CA SER A 34 15.95 3.14 -2.05
C SER A 34 17.28 3.43 -2.74
N GLY A 35 18.31 2.61 -2.49
CA GLY A 35 19.59 2.70 -3.19
C GLY A 35 19.45 2.45 -4.69
N LEU A 36 18.82 1.32 -5.06
CA LEU A 36 18.67 0.93 -6.46
C LEU A 36 17.81 1.91 -7.27
N LEU A 37 16.78 2.51 -6.68
CA LEU A 37 15.98 3.55 -7.34
C LEU A 37 16.75 4.83 -7.58
N ARG A 38 17.64 5.24 -6.65
CA ARG A 38 18.50 6.42 -6.83
C ARG A 38 19.57 6.20 -7.91
N GLU A 39 20.03 4.97 -8.06
CA GLU A 39 20.97 4.56 -9.11
C GLU A 39 20.27 4.24 -10.45
N GLU A 40 18.94 4.39 -10.52
CA GLU A 40 18.12 4.07 -11.70
C GLU A 40 18.25 2.60 -12.17
N ARG A 41 18.60 1.68 -11.26
CA ARG A 41 18.79 0.24 -11.53
C ARG A 41 17.46 -0.52 -11.50
N TYR A 42 16.52 -0.07 -12.31
CA TYR A 42 15.14 -0.56 -12.32
C TYR A 42 15.03 -2.04 -12.72
N ASP A 43 15.74 -2.47 -13.76
CA ASP A 43 15.67 -3.87 -14.25
C ASP A 43 16.16 -4.87 -13.21
N GLU A 44 17.24 -4.51 -12.50
CA GLU A 44 17.78 -5.35 -11.45
C GLU A 44 16.85 -5.44 -10.24
N LEU A 45 16.22 -4.30 -9.89
CA LEU A 45 15.23 -4.26 -8.83
C LEU A 45 14.03 -5.14 -9.19
N ASP A 46 13.52 -5.02 -10.41
CA ASP A 46 12.41 -5.83 -10.92
C ASP A 46 12.77 -7.32 -10.91
N GLU A 47 13.94 -7.72 -11.40
CA GLU A 47 14.37 -9.11 -11.42
C GLU A 47 14.39 -9.73 -10.02
N ARG A 48 14.97 -9.02 -9.04
CA ARG A 48 15.04 -9.49 -7.65
C ARG A 48 13.64 -9.72 -7.06
N TYR A 49 12.72 -8.80 -7.30
CA TYR A 49 11.36 -8.92 -6.80
C TYR A 49 10.50 -9.94 -7.56
N ASN A 50 10.72 -10.09 -8.87
CA ASN A 50 10.07 -11.12 -9.68
C ASN A 50 10.49 -12.51 -9.22
N GLN A 51 11.78 -12.70 -8.93
CA GLN A 51 12.31 -13.93 -8.36
C GLN A 51 11.67 -14.20 -7.00
N ALA A 52 11.68 -13.22 -6.09
CA ALA A 52 11.11 -13.38 -4.76
C ALA A 52 9.59 -13.66 -4.78
N LEU A 53 8.84 -13.01 -5.69
CA LEU A 53 7.43 -13.31 -5.92
C LEU A 53 7.25 -14.74 -6.43
N THR A 54 8.06 -15.19 -7.38
CA THR A 54 7.97 -16.56 -7.91
C THR A 54 8.25 -17.60 -6.82
N GLU A 55 9.30 -17.39 -6.03
CA GLU A 55 9.66 -18.27 -4.92
C GLU A 55 8.57 -18.32 -3.84
N SER A 56 7.86 -17.21 -3.61
CA SER A 56 6.77 -17.11 -2.63
C SER A 56 5.65 -18.13 -2.85
N PHE A 57 5.44 -18.60 -4.08
CA PHE A 57 4.45 -19.63 -4.39
C PHE A 57 4.90 -21.06 -4.07
N THR A 58 6.20 -21.26 -3.82
CA THR A 58 6.81 -22.59 -3.69
C THR A 58 7.27 -22.91 -2.27
N SER A 59 7.36 -21.92 -1.39
CA SER A 59 7.87 -22.09 -0.03
C SER A 59 7.21 -21.11 0.93
N ARG A 60 6.77 -21.64 2.09
CA ARG A 60 6.20 -20.82 3.17
C ARG A 60 7.23 -19.82 3.74
N GLU A 61 8.51 -20.16 3.73
CA GLU A 61 9.57 -19.23 4.18
C GLU A 61 9.83 -18.13 3.15
N ALA A 62 9.78 -18.46 1.85
CA ALA A 62 9.88 -17.44 0.80
C ALA A 62 8.65 -16.53 0.78
N GLU A 63 7.46 -17.07 1.03
CA GLU A 63 6.23 -16.31 1.20
C GLU A 63 6.34 -15.30 2.36
N LYS A 64 6.78 -15.75 3.54
CA LYS A 64 7.04 -14.88 4.69
C LYS A 64 8.05 -13.79 4.35
N ARG A 65 9.17 -14.15 3.70
CA ARG A 65 10.18 -13.18 3.26
C ARG A 65 9.59 -12.11 2.35
N TYR A 66 8.79 -12.51 1.37
CA TYR A 66 8.12 -11.57 0.47
C TYR A 66 7.12 -10.68 1.22
N PHE A 67 6.35 -11.25 2.14
CA PHE A 67 5.43 -10.51 3.00
C PHE A 67 6.13 -9.43 3.83
N PHE A 68 7.19 -9.80 4.54
CA PHE A 68 7.90 -8.90 5.44
C PHE A 68 8.77 -7.86 4.72
N ALA A 69 9.16 -8.10 3.47
CA ALA A 69 9.84 -7.10 2.65
C ALA A 69 8.89 -5.95 2.27
N TRP A 70 7.59 -6.22 2.10
CA TRP A 70 6.60 -5.22 1.68
C TRP A 70 5.77 -4.64 2.82
N ASN A 71 5.57 -5.34 3.94
CA ASN A 71 4.64 -4.95 4.98
C ASN A 71 5.33 -4.57 6.32
N GLN A 72 4.98 -3.40 6.84
CA GLN A 72 5.48 -2.82 8.08
C GLN A 72 4.91 -3.47 9.35
N MET A 73 3.70 -4.07 9.33
CA MET A 73 2.88 -4.30 10.55
C MET A 73 3.60 -5.02 11.71
N ASP A 74 4.62 -5.83 11.44
CA ASP A 74 5.46 -6.47 12.46
C ASP A 74 6.98 -6.39 12.15
N ASN A 75 7.40 -5.59 11.15
CA ASN A 75 8.81 -5.50 10.73
C ASN A 75 9.32 -4.05 10.74
N PRO A 76 10.19 -3.67 11.69
CA PRO A 76 10.80 -2.34 11.70
C PRO A 76 11.81 -2.10 10.56
N PHE A 77 12.10 -3.09 9.72
CA PHE A 77 13.13 -3.01 8.68
C PHE A 77 12.70 -3.57 7.31
N TYR A 78 11.46 -3.30 6.91
CA TYR A 78 10.97 -3.65 5.57
C TYR A 78 11.56 -2.74 4.48
N ASP A 79 11.54 -3.19 3.23
CA ASP A 79 12.36 -2.61 2.15
C ASP A 79 11.89 -1.19 1.73
N MET A 80 10.65 -0.84 2.04
CA MET A 80 10.04 0.45 1.72
C MET A 80 10.26 1.52 2.80
N ASP A 81 10.81 1.18 3.97
CA ASP A 81 10.93 2.09 5.12
C ASP A 81 11.60 3.43 4.75
N THR A 82 12.79 3.36 4.14
CA THR A 82 13.52 4.54 3.66
C THR A 82 12.71 5.39 2.67
N LEU A 83 11.87 4.78 1.83
CA LEU A 83 11.07 5.49 0.85
C LEU A 83 9.85 6.17 1.49
N VAL A 84 9.17 5.51 2.42
CA VAL A 84 7.99 6.11 3.06
C VAL A 84 8.38 7.23 4.02
N GLU A 85 9.50 7.09 4.72
CA GLU A 85 10.06 8.12 5.61
C GLU A 85 10.56 9.34 4.82
N ALA A 86 11.06 9.12 3.59
CA ALA A 86 11.50 10.20 2.70
C ALA A 86 10.36 11.02 2.08
N GLY A 87 9.12 10.96 2.60
CA GLY A 87 8.11 11.94 2.22
C GLY A 87 7.74 11.90 0.72
N PRO A 88 7.47 13.06 0.11
CA PRO A 88 7.24 13.18 -1.34
C PRO A 88 8.46 12.77 -2.18
N GLN A 89 9.69 12.91 -1.67
CA GLN A 89 10.90 12.52 -2.41
C GLN A 89 10.94 11.00 -2.64
N GLY A 90 10.50 10.21 -1.66
CA GLY A 90 10.35 8.76 -1.83
C GLY A 90 9.30 8.38 -2.88
N LEU A 91 8.14 9.07 -2.87
CA LEU A 91 7.11 8.87 -3.90
C LEU A 91 7.63 9.24 -5.29
N ALA A 92 8.42 10.31 -5.42
CA ALA A 92 9.02 10.71 -6.69
C ALA A 92 9.93 9.62 -7.27
N LEU A 93 10.73 8.94 -6.44
CA LEU A 93 11.55 7.80 -6.87
C LEU A 93 10.69 6.64 -7.39
N ILE A 94 9.59 6.32 -6.70
CA ILE A 94 8.63 5.29 -7.13
C ILE A 94 8.01 5.68 -8.47
N LYS A 95 7.58 6.93 -8.63
CA LYS A 95 7.02 7.43 -9.89
C LYS A 95 8.01 7.40 -11.05
N ASN A 96 9.30 7.66 -10.80
CA ASN A 96 10.33 7.52 -11.82
C ASN A 96 10.51 6.06 -12.25
N TRP A 97 10.46 5.11 -11.31
CA TRP A 97 10.46 3.68 -11.63
C TRP A 97 9.27 3.30 -12.50
N GLN A 98 8.04 3.72 -12.15
CA GLN A 98 6.84 3.47 -12.95
C GLN A 98 6.94 4.05 -14.37
N ARG A 99 7.50 5.26 -14.52
CA ARG A 99 7.71 5.89 -15.83
C ARG A 99 8.72 5.11 -16.68
N ALA A 100 9.80 4.65 -16.06
CA ALA A 100 10.83 3.88 -16.75
C ALA A 100 10.35 2.46 -17.08
N ARG A 101 9.54 1.85 -16.22
CA ARG A 101 9.04 0.46 -16.31
C ARG A 101 7.53 0.40 -16.03
N PRO A 102 6.69 0.84 -16.98
CA PRO A 102 5.24 0.91 -16.76
C PRO A 102 4.57 -0.45 -16.55
N ARG A 103 5.22 -1.55 -16.95
CA ARG A 103 4.77 -2.93 -16.75
C ARG A 103 5.36 -3.61 -15.51
N SER A 104 6.12 -2.88 -14.68
CA SER A 104 6.61 -3.41 -13.41
C SER A 104 5.47 -3.51 -12.39
N THR A 105 5.08 -4.73 -12.04
CA THR A 105 4.12 -4.96 -10.95
C THR A 105 4.65 -4.43 -9.61
N HIS A 106 5.97 -4.45 -9.41
CA HIS A 106 6.61 -4.03 -8.16
C HIS A 106 6.69 -2.51 -8.01
N ALA A 107 6.84 -1.76 -9.11
CA ALA A 107 6.75 -0.31 -9.10
C ALA A 107 5.35 0.18 -8.70
N TRP A 108 4.31 -0.52 -9.16
CA TRP A 108 2.93 -0.24 -8.75
C TRP A 108 2.64 -0.69 -7.32
N LEU A 109 3.16 -1.84 -6.89
CA LEU A 109 3.05 -2.32 -5.51
C LEU A 109 3.76 -1.38 -4.52
N ALA A 110 4.91 -0.82 -4.88
CA ALA A 110 5.62 0.16 -4.07
C ALA A 110 4.78 1.43 -3.83
N GLU A 111 4.08 1.92 -4.85
CA GLU A 111 3.15 3.03 -4.67
C GLU A 111 1.96 2.64 -3.79
N ALA A 112 1.40 1.45 -3.98
CA ALA A 112 0.31 0.96 -3.14
C ALA A 112 0.73 0.94 -1.66
N GLN A 113 1.94 0.45 -1.37
CA GLN A 113 2.46 0.44 0.00
C GLN A 113 2.77 1.84 0.53
N TYR A 114 3.28 2.74 -0.30
CA TYR A 114 3.48 4.15 0.09
C TYR A 114 2.17 4.78 0.58
N TRP A 115 1.10 4.64 -0.19
CA TRP A 115 -0.21 5.20 0.17
C TRP A 115 -0.86 4.45 1.33
N ASN A 116 -0.66 3.14 1.45
CA ASN A 116 -1.07 2.38 2.62
C ASN A 116 -0.46 2.95 3.90
N HIS A 117 0.86 3.15 3.92
CA HIS A 117 1.56 3.73 5.07
C HIS A 117 0.99 5.11 5.43
N ARG A 118 0.74 5.98 4.43
CA ARG A 118 0.13 7.31 4.65
C ARG A 118 -1.29 7.21 5.24
N ALA A 119 -2.11 6.28 4.75
CA ALA A 119 -3.48 6.07 5.27
C ALA A 119 -3.47 5.71 6.76
N TRP A 120 -2.59 4.79 7.15
CA TRP A 120 -2.43 4.38 8.55
C TRP A 120 -1.82 5.47 9.44
N LEU A 121 -0.90 6.28 8.89
CA LEU A 121 -0.36 7.45 9.57
C LEU A 121 -1.46 8.48 9.86
N TYR A 122 -2.32 8.81 8.89
CA TYR A 122 -3.43 9.75 9.09
C TYR A 122 -4.47 9.24 10.08
N ARG A 123 -4.78 7.94 10.07
CA ARG A 123 -5.65 7.31 11.07
C ARG A 123 -5.01 7.30 12.48
N SER A 124 -3.70 7.59 12.58
CA SER A 124 -2.89 7.53 13.79
C SER A 124 -2.87 6.14 14.43
N TYR A 125 -2.38 5.11 13.69
CA TYR A 125 -2.01 3.77 14.16
C TYR A 125 -2.65 3.30 15.50
N GLY A 126 -3.97 3.36 15.66
CA GLY A 126 -4.67 2.92 16.89
C GLY A 126 -4.32 3.63 18.23
N TRP A 127 -3.48 4.67 18.25
CA TRP A 127 -3.01 5.33 19.50
C TRP A 127 -3.58 6.73 19.73
N ALA A 128 -4.24 7.33 18.73
CA ALA A 128 -4.91 8.62 18.93
C ALA A 128 -6.21 8.43 19.71
N ARG A 129 -6.39 9.20 20.79
CA ARG A 129 -7.61 9.19 21.61
C ARG A 129 -8.86 9.60 20.83
N GLU A 130 -8.71 10.36 19.74
CA GLU A 130 -9.80 10.73 18.83
C GLU A 130 -9.25 10.91 17.39
N THR A 131 -9.69 10.08 16.43
CA THR A 131 -9.46 10.32 15.00
C THR A 131 -10.49 11.33 14.50
N THR A 132 -10.05 12.50 14.03
CA THR A 132 -10.96 13.55 13.55
C THR A 132 -11.57 13.22 12.19
N ARG A 133 -12.64 13.94 11.81
CA ARG A 133 -13.24 13.81 10.46
C ARG A 133 -12.23 14.11 9.35
N ALA A 134 -11.40 15.14 9.52
CA ALA A 134 -10.34 15.49 8.56
C ALA A 134 -9.33 14.34 8.39
N MET A 135 -8.93 13.70 9.48
CA MET A 135 -8.03 12.54 9.44
C MET A 135 -8.64 11.35 8.68
N TRP A 136 -9.94 11.11 8.84
CA TRP A 136 -10.66 10.09 8.07
C TRP A 136 -10.72 10.41 6.58
N ILE A 137 -10.96 11.67 6.20
CA ILE A 137 -10.94 12.11 4.80
C ILE A 137 -9.56 11.88 4.18
N CYS A 138 -8.49 12.30 4.86
CA CYS A 138 -7.12 12.08 4.39
C CYS A 138 -6.76 10.59 4.27
N ALA A 139 -7.16 9.77 5.25
CA ALA A 139 -6.94 8.33 5.22
C ALA A 139 -7.69 7.66 4.07
N ALA A 140 -8.94 8.06 3.82
CA ALA A 140 -9.74 7.57 2.69
C ALA A 140 -9.12 7.95 1.34
N ALA A 141 -8.64 9.19 1.19
CA ALA A 141 -7.94 9.65 -0.02
C ALA A 141 -6.68 8.82 -0.30
N CYS A 142 -5.90 8.53 0.74
CA CYS A 142 -4.73 7.66 0.63
C CYS A 142 -5.13 6.23 0.26
N ASN A 143 -6.19 5.70 0.88
CA ASN A 143 -6.70 4.36 0.57
C ASN A 143 -7.14 4.24 -0.89
N GLU A 144 -7.78 5.26 -1.45
CA GLU A 144 -8.14 5.29 -2.87
C GLU A 144 -6.91 5.20 -3.78
N ARG A 145 -5.89 6.03 -3.52
CA ARG A 145 -4.63 5.99 -4.29
C ARG A 145 -3.95 4.62 -4.17
N MET A 146 -3.99 4.01 -3.00
CA MET A 146 -3.49 2.65 -2.78
C MET A 146 -4.25 1.64 -3.62
N VAL A 147 -5.59 1.67 -3.64
CA VAL A 147 -6.42 0.74 -4.44
C VAL A 147 -6.12 0.89 -5.92
N ILE A 148 -6.02 2.11 -6.44
CA ILE A 148 -5.67 2.36 -7.85
C ILE A 148 -4.30 1.75 -8.18
N ALA A 149 -3.29 1.98 -7.35
CA ALA A 149 -1.95 1.43 -7.56
C ALA A 149 -1.95 -0.10 -7.47
N ALA A 150 -2.70 -0.68 -6.53
CA ALA A 150 -2.83 -2.13 -6.38
C ALA A 150 -3.50 -2.77 -7.62
N LEU A 151 -4.53 -2.15 -8.19
CA LEU A 151 -5.16 -2.62 -9.43
C LEU A 151 -4.16 -2.61 -10.60
N ASN A 152 -3.34 -1.56 -10.74
CA ASN A 152 -2.28 -1.52 -11.75
C ASN A 152 -1.20 -2.61 -11.52
N ALA A 153 -0.87 -2.90 -10.26
CA ALA A 153 0.06 -3.98 -9.94
C ALA A 153 -0.48 -5.36 -10.36
N ILE A 154 -1.78 -5.60 -10.14
CA ILE A 154 -2.48 -6.83 -10.55
C ILE A 154 -2.65 -6.90 -12.07
N ASP A 155 -2.91 -5.78 -12.76
CA ASP A 155 -2.94 -5.74 -14.23
C ASP A 155 -1.57 -6.08 -14.85
N CYS A 156 -0.48 -5.71 -14.18
CA CYS A 156 0.87 -6.07 -14.61
C CYS A 156 1.17 -7.57 -14.40
N GLU A 157 0.83 -8.11 -13.23
CA GLU A 157 1.01 -9.52 -12.88
C GLU A 157 -0.22 -9.99 -12.06
N PRO A 158 -1.15 -10.77 -12.66
CA PRO A 158 -2.37 -11.20 -11.98
C PRO A 158 -2.14 -12.03 -10.73
N ARG A 159 -0.97 -12.65 -10.59
CA ARG A 159 -0.58 -13.40 -9.39
C ARG A 159 0.04 -12.53 -8.30
N GLN A 160 0.07 -11.20 -8.44
CA GLN A 160 0.61 -10.28 -7.44
C GLN A 160 -0.25 -10.29 -6.16
N TRP A 161 -0.08 -11.33 -5.35
CA TRP A 161 -0.92 -11.63 -4.20
C TRP A 161 -0.73 -10.62 -3.07
N MET A 162 0.42 -9.92 -3.01
CA MET A 162 0.64 -8.87 -2.02
C MET A 162 -0.31 -7.69 -2.22
N ALA A 163 -0.58 -7.30 -3.47
CA ALA A 163 -1.53 -6.25 -3.78
C ALA A 163 -2.96 -6.65 -3.38
N ALA A 164 -3.33 -7.91 -3.61
CA ALA A 164 -4.62 -8.46 -3.16
C ALA A 164 -4.73 -8.53 -1.63
N ALA A 165 -3.67 -8.93 -0.93
CA ALA A 165 -3.63 -8.97 0.53
C ALA A 165 -3.76 -7.57 1.14
N LEU A 166 -3.09 -6.58 0.54
CA LEU A 166 -3.11 -5.19 0.98
C LEU A 166 -4.53 -4.58 0.87
N THR A 167 -5.14 -4.70 -0.31
CA THR A 167 -6.50 -4.20 -0.58
C THR A 167 -7.54 -4.88 0.31
N SER A 168 -7.43 -6.19 0.50
CA SER A 168 -8.34 -6.96 1.37
C SER A 168 -8.25 -6.51 2.82
N THR A 169 -7.04 -6.27 3.34
CA THR A 169 -6.82 -5.80 4.72
C THR A 169 -7.38 -4.39 4.90
N ASN A 170 -7.06 -3.47 3.98
CA ASN A 170 -7.48 -2.09 4.09
C ASN A 170 -8.97 -1.89 3.87
N SER A 171 -9.64 -2.74 3.07
CA SER A 171 -11.08 -2.65 2.86
C SER A 171 -11.88 -2.81 4.16
N LYS A 172 -11.40 -3.62 5.11
CA LYS A 172 -12.03 -3.79 6.42
C LYS A 172 -11.89 -2.56 7.33
N VAL A 173 -10.87 -1.75 7.07
CA VAL A 173 -10.40 -0.69 7.96
C VAL A 173 -10.85 0.69 7.48
N PHE A 174 -10.75 0.93 6.17
CA PHE A 174 -11.04 2.20 5.50
C PHE A 174 -12.24 2.12 4.55
N GLY A 175 -12.80 0.93 4.32
CA GLY A 175 -13.80 0.71 3.29
C GLY A 175 -13.19 0.52 1.90
N GLN A 176 -14.04 0.19 0.94
CA GLN A 176 -13.71 0.25 -0.49
C GLN A 176 -13.96 1.67 -1.01
N PRO A 177 -13.18 2.18 -1.99
CA PRO A 177 -13.51 3.44 -2.64
C PRO A 177 -14.88 3.40 -3.30
N ASP A 178 -15.68 4.45 -3.14
CA ASP A 178 -17.07 4.50 -3.62
C ASP A 178 -17.16 4.27 -5.14
N TRP A 179 -16.27 4.90 -5.92
CA TRP A 179 -16.22 4.69 -7.38
C TRP A 179 -16.01 3.21 -7.75
N LEU A 180 -15.25 2.45 -6.96
CA LEU A 180 -15.01 1.04 -7.23
C LEU A 180 -16.25 0.22 -6.92
N VAL A 181 -16.93 0.54 -5.82
CA VAL A 181 -18.21 -0.10 -5.47
C VAL A 181 -19.25 0.17 -6.55
N GLU A 182 -19.40 1.42 -6.96
CA GLU A 182 -20.31 1.86 -8.02
C GLU A 182 -20.01 1.16 -9.36
N PHE A 183 -18.74 1.12 -9.76
CA PHE A 183 -18.31 0.40 -10.96
C PHE A 183 -18.68 -1.09 -10.89
N LEU A 184 -18.44 -1.75 -9.75
CA LEU A 184 -18.72 -3.17 -9.56
C LEU A 184 -20.21 -3.51 -9.55
N VAL A 185 -21.08 -2.58 -9.14
CA VAL A 185 -22.55 -2.76 -9.23
C VAL A 185 -23.12 -2.34 -10.59
N GLY A 186 -22.26 -1.97 -11.55
CA GLY A 186 -22.65 -1.61 -12.91
C GLY A 186 -23.20 -0.18 -13.06
N ALA A 187 -22.91 0.71 -12.11
CA ALA A 187 -23.24 2.13 -12.23
C ALA A 187 -22.28 2.82 -13.23
N ASP A 188 -22.76 3.89 -13.86
CA ASP A 188 -21.92 4.76 -14.68
C ASP A 188 -21.08 5.66 -13.77
N VAL A 189 -19.79 5.38 -13.72
CA VAL A 189 -18.78 6.09 -12.90
C VAL A 189 -18.03 7.18 -13.68
N ALA A 190 -18.43 7.45 -14.93
CA ALA A 190 -17.84 8.53 -15.70
C ALA A 190 -18.17 9.90 -15.05
N GLY A 191 -17.15 10.55 -14.47
CA GLY A 191 -17.25 11.93 -14.02
C GLY A 191 -17.53 12.15 -12.52
N GLN A 192 -17.30 11.15 -11.66
CA GLN A 192 -17.22 11.37 -10.21
C GLN A 192 -15.77 11.54 -9.76
N PRO A 193 -15.35 12.72 -9.27
CA PRO A 193 -14.01 12.86 -8.71
C PRO A 193 -14.13 13.05 -7.20
N LEU A 194 -13.72 12.05 -6.42
CA LEU A 194 -13.42 12.25 -5.00
C LEU A 194 -12.34 13.35 -4.81
N MET A 195 -11.54 13.59 -5.85
CA MET A 195 -10.62 14.72 -5.93
C MET A 195 -11.33 16.09 -5.94
N GLU A 196 -12.58 16.18 -6.41
CA GLU A 196 -13.41 17.38 -6.28
C GLU A 196 -13.87 17.59 -4.85
N ASP A 197 -14.27 16.52 -4.14
CA ASP A 197 -14.61 16.60 -2.71
C ASP A 197 -13.41 16.98 -1.84
N LEU A 198 -12.22 16.44 -2.12
CA LEU A 198 -10.98 16.86 -1.46
C LEU A 198 -10.60 18.30 -1.80
N ALA A 199 -10.72 18.71 -3.06
CA ALA A 199 -10.46 20.09 -3.48
C ALA A 199 -11.49 21.08 -2.91
N GLU A 200 -12.73 20.63 -2.71
CA GLU A 200 -13.79 21.39 -2.05
C GLU A 200 -13.54 21.50 -0.53
N TYR A 201 -13.12 20.42 0.13
CA TYR A 201 -12.68 20.46 1.53
C TYR A 201 -11.48 21.39 1.73
N HIS A 202 -10.50 21.32 0.82
CA HIS A 202 -9.31 22.19 0.83
C HIS A 202 -9.69 23.68 0.76
N ARG A 203 -10.74 24.02 0.00
CA ARG A 203 -11.27 25.38 -0.10
C ARG A 203 -12.02 25.84 1.15
N HIS A 204 -12.74 24.94 1.82
CA HIS A 204 -13.62 25.31 2.94
C HIS A 204 -12.97 25.18 4.33
N SER A 205 -11.86 24.46 4.48
CA SER A 205 -11.23 24.22 5.79
C SER A 205 -9.68 24.22 5.75
N PRO A 206 -9.03 25.29 5.24
CA PRO A 206 -7.56 25.34 5.11
C PRO A 206 -6.82 25.30 6.46
N GLN A 207 -7.47 25.72 7.55
CA GLN A 207 -6.88 25.81 8.89
C GLN A 207 -6.74 24.45 9.59
N GLU A 208 -7.54 23.46 9.20
CA GLU A 208 -7.43 22.09 9.73
C GLU A 208 -6.30 21.33 9.05
N LEU A 209 -6.04 21.64 7.77
CA LEU A 209 -4.93 21.09 7.00
C LEU A 209 -3.58 21.68 7.41
N SER A 210 -3.48 22.96 7.79
CA SER A 210 -2.20 23.56 8.23
C SER A 210 -1.66 23.00 9.56
N ARG A 211 -2.49 22.27 10.33
CA ARG A 211 -2.07 21.53 11.53
C ARG A 211 -1.55 20.12 11.20
N ILE A 212 -1.79 19.67 9.99
CA ILE A 212 -1.38 18.39 9.45
C ILE A 212 -0.23 18.72 8.50
N HIS A 213 0.99 18.24 8.75
CA HIS A 213 2.14 18.52 7.88
C HIS A 213 1.92 17.85 6.51
N ILE A 214 1.24 18.53 5.60
CA ILE A 214 1.04 18.09 4.22
C ILE A 214 2.24 18.60 3.44
N ALA A 215 3.11 17.67 3.10
CA ALA A 215 4.18 17.93 2.15
C ALA A 215 3.55 17.93 0.74
N GLU A 216 3.52 19.11 0.12
CA GLU A 216 3.27 19.30 -1.32
C GLU A 216 4.31 18.54 -2.17
#